data_AF-A0A101CA62-F1
#
_entry.id   AF-A0A101CA62-F1
#
_cell.length_a   1.000
_cell.length_b   1.000
_cell.length_c   1.000
_cell.angle_alpha   90.00
_cell.angle_beta   90.00
_cell.angle_gamma   90.00
#
_symmetry.space_group_name_H-M   'P 1'
#
loop_
_entity.id
_entity.type
_entity.pdbx_description
1 polymer ?
#
loop_
_entity_poly.entity_id
_entity_poly.type
_entity_poly.pdbx_seq_one_letter_code
_entity_poly.pdbx_strand_id
1 'polypeptide(L)'
;MKYLKRTLIFAFLLLIIFLTYVEFGGRYILSHDDRRVITVTIRSTPELPQNFTSFYSIIYKNSLTKNSWNYNLKVLLGQNNISECPCREMAFRIFPSMDIKNKNSLDYFLVTRYLEQNYNQTDCLNFNFSNFDFLENRKGIEKVSKSLFDKDIKDLTSLEIAEVIALYENPVKNNRIRYPDRALARTKYFHELYLKNLNKK
;
A
#
# COMPACT_ATOMS: atom_id res chain seq x y z
N MET A 1 -46.13 7.00 12.30
CA MET A 1 -44.94 7.43 13.08
C MET A 1 -44.31 6.30 13.92
N LYS A 2 -45.05 5.51 14.71
CA LYS A 2 -44.48 4.42 15.54
C LYS A 2 -43.72 3.34 14.72
N TYR A 3 -44.26 2.96 13.56
CA TYR A 3 -43.63 1.98 12.67
C TYR A 3 -42.37 2.52 11.98
N LEU A 4 -42.39 3.77 11.50
CA LEU A 4 -41.21 4.44 10.92
C LEU A 4 -40.04 4.53 11.91
N LYS A 5 -40.32 4.82 13.19
CA LYS A 5 -39.28 4.84 14.22
C LYS A 5 -38.67 3.44 14.44
N ARG A 6 -39.49 2.38 14.43
CA ARG A 6 -39.02 1.00 14.56
C ARG A 6 -38.19 0.55 13.35
N THR A 7 -38.61 0.89 12.13
CA THR A 7 -37.85 0.56 10.92
C THR A 7 -36.51 1.28 10.87
N LEU A 8 -36.44 2.55 11.28
CA LEU A 8 -35.18 3.29 11.37
C LEU A 8 -34.23 2.70 12.42
N ILE A 9 -34.73 2.31 13.59
CA ILE A 9 -33.92 1.65 14.63
C ILE A 9 -33.37 0.32 14.11
N PHE A 10 -34.21 -0.48 13.44
CA PHE A 10 -33.77 -1.75 12.88
C PHE A 10 -32.71 -1.58 11.79
N ALA A 11 -32.90 -0.62 10.88
CA ALA A 11 -31.91 -0.29 9.86
C ALA A 11 -30.57 0.16 10.46
N PHE A 12 -30.62 0.96 11.53
CA PHE A 12 -29.42 1.39 12.25
C PHE A 12 -28.68 0.21 12.92
N LEU A 13 -29.40 -0.72 13.54
CA LEU A 13 -28.81 -1.94 14.10
C LEU A 13 -28.14 -2.80 13.02
N LEU A 14 -28.80 -2.99 11.88
CA LEU A 14 -28.21 -3.70 10.74
C LEU A 14 -26.95 -3.02 10.22
N LEU A 15 -26.93 -1.69 10.15
CA LEU A 15 -25.76 -0.93 9.75
C LEU A 15 -24.60 -1.13 10.74
N ILE A 16 -24.86 -1.14 12.05
CA ILE A 16 -23.83 -1.41 13.06
C ILE A 16 -23.25 -2.81 12.90
N ILE A 17 -24.11 -3.82 12.71
CA ILE A 17 -23.69 -5.21 12.50
C ILE A 17 -22.81 -5.29 11.25
N PHE A 18 -23.23 -4.64 10.16
CA PHE A 18 -22.46 -4.59 8.92
C PHE A 18 -21.10 -3.91 9.11
N LEU A 19 -21.04 -2.74 9.76
CA LEU A 19 -19.78 -2.04 10.03
C LEU A 19 -18.86 -2.86 10.94
N THR A 20 -19.41 -3.57 11.92
CA THR A 20 -18.65 -4.48 12.79
C THR A 20 -18.08 -5.65 12.00
N TYR A 21 -18.88 -6.22 11.09
CA TYR A 21 -18.41 -7.26 10.17
C TYR A 21 -17.32 -6.72 9.22
N VAL A 22 -17.47 -5.51 8.69
CA VAL A 22 -16.43 -4.89 7.86
C VAL A 22 -15.13 -4.70 8.64
N GLU A 23 -15.23 -4.29 9.90
CA GLU A 23 -14.07 -4.01 10.73
C GLU A 23 -13.35 -5.30 11.16
N PHE A 24 -14.06 -6.35 11.56
CA PHE A 24 -13.45 -7.57 12.13
C PHE A 24 -13.54 -8.82 11.24
N GLY A 25 -14.28 -8.75 10.13
CA GLY A 25 -14.57 -9.87 9.22
C GLY A 25 -13.32 -10.54 8.66
N GLY A 26 -12.25 -9.77 8.46
CA GLY A 26 -10.94 -10.27 8.01
C GLY A 26 -10.40 -11.41 8.89
N ARG A 27 -10.66 -11.40 10.20
CA ARG A 27 -10.24 -12.46 11.12
C ARG A 27 -10.95 -13.80 10.86
N TYR A 28 -12.17 -13.74 10.33
CA TYR A 28 -13.01 -14.91 10.07
C TYR A 28 -12.80 -15.48 8.67
N ILE A 29 -12.54 -14.62 7.67
CA ILE A 29 -12.34 -15.07 6.28
C ILE A 29 -10.92 -15.59 6.02
N LEU A 30 -9.91 -15.09 6.74
CA LEU A 30 -8.54 -15.56 6.58
C LEU A 30 -8.34 -16.90 7.29
N SER A 31 -7.70 -17.86 6.62
CA SER A 31 -7.31 -19.12 7.24
C SER A 31 -6.26 -18.91 8.34
N HIS A 32 -6.08 -19.89 9.22
CA HIS A 32 -5.01 -19.84 10.22
C HIS A 32 -3.63 -19.73 9.56
N ASP A 33 -3.43 -20.44 8.46
CA ASP A 33 -2.18 -20.42 7.71
C ASP A 33 -1.93 -19.07 7.04
N ASP A 34 -2.93 -18.45 6.41
CA ASP A 34 -2.78 -17.12 5.81
C ASP A 34 -2.36 -16.08 6.85
N ARG A 35 -3.01 -16.08 8.04
CA ARG A 35 -2.65 -15.17 9.13
C ARG A 35 -1.22 -15.40 9.62
N ARG A 36 -0.81 -16.67 9.74
CA ARG A 36 0.55 -17.05 10.12
C ARG A 36 1.57 -16.57 9.08
N VAL A 37 1.30 -16.80 7.79
CA VAL A 37 2.17 -16.37 6.69
C VAL A 37 2.30 -14.85 6.67
N ILE A 38 1.20 -14.10 6.79
CA ILE A 38 1.24 -12.62 6.91
C ILE A 38 2.14 -12.22 8.08
N THR A 39 1.90 -12.79 9.26
CA THR A 39 2.61 -12.42 10.49
C THR A 39 4.10 -12.69 10.38
N VAL A 40 4.48 -13.89 9.92
CA VAL A 40 5.88 -14.26 9.73
C VAL A 40 6.54 -13.36 8.70
N THR A 41 5.87 -13.13 7.55
CA THR A 41 6.47 -12.35 6.47
C THR A 41 6.69 -10.91 6.88
N ILE A 42 5.71 -10.24 7.48
CA ILE A 42 5.86 -8.85 7.96
C ILE A 42 6.96 -8.76 9.02
N ARG A 43 6.95 -9.64 10.03
CA ARG A 43 7.97 -9.61 11.10
C ARG A 43 9.38 -9.88 10.62
N SER A 44 9.53 -10.69 9.56
CA SER A 44 10.82 -10.97 8.94
C SER A 44 11.27 -9.89 7.96
N THR A 45 10.39 -8.94 7.61
CA THR A 45 10.69 -7.92 6.61
C THR A 45 11.59 -6.83 7.22
N PRO A 46 12.75 -6.51 6.60
CA PRO A 46 13.59 -5.40 7.04
C PRO A 46 12.86 -4.05 6.95
N GLU A 47 13.13 -3.17 7.91
CA GLU A 47 12.60 -1.81 7.87
C GLU A 47 13.27 -0.97 6.78
N LEU A 48 12.47 -0.19 6.04
CA LEU A 48 13.01 0.78 5.08
C LEU A 48 13.71 1.92 5.82
N PRO A 49 14.87 2.39 5.34
CA PRO A 49 15.59 3.48 5.97
C PRO A 49 14.82 4.81 5.89
N GLN A 50 15.15 5.73 6.80
CA GLN A 50 14.43 6.98 6.99
C GLN A 50 14.44 7.87 5.74
N ASN A 51 15.53 7.90 4.97
CA ASN A 51 15.61 8.66 3.72
C ASN A 51 14.52 8.23 2.72
N PHE A 52 14.31 6.91 2.59
CA PHE A 52 13.32 6.34 1.68
C PHE A 52 11.89 6.58 2.16
N THR A 53 11.59 6.26 3.42
CA THR A 53 10.26 6.45 4.00
C THR A 53 9.85 7.93 4.03
N SER A 54 10.81 8.83 4.32
CA SER A 54 10.58 10.27 4.28
C SER A 54 10.29 10.76 2.86
N PHE A 55 11.08 10.33 1.86
CA PHE A 55 10.81 10.63 0.45
C PHE A 55 9.40 10.19 0.05
N TYR A 56 9.04 8.93 0.34
CA TYR A 56 7.73 8.36 0.03
C TYR A 56 6.59 9.15 0.67
N SER A 57 6.70 9.52 1.95
CA SER A 57 5.66 10.28 2.65
C SER A 57 5.47 11.72 2.12
N ILE A 58 6.53 12.30 1.54
CA ILE A 58 6.52 13.65 0.96
C ILE A 58 5.79 13.63 -0.39
N ILE A 59 6.02 12.62 -1.23
CA ILE A 59 5.30 12.48 -2.51
C ILE A 59 3.84 12.04 -2.30
N TYR A 60 3.62 11.06 -1.42
CA TYR A 60 2.30 10.51 -1.10
C TYR A 60 1.83 10.99 0.27
N LYS A 61 1.28 12.22 0.29
CA LYS A 61 0.82 12.85 1.53
C LYS A 61 -0.18 11.99 2.30
N ASN A 62 0.03 11.85 3.60
CA ASN A 62 -0.81 11.07 4.52
C ASN A 62 -0.87 9.55 4.25
N SER A 63 -0.03 9.01 3.36
CA SER A 63 0.00 7.57 3.05
C SER A 63 0.34 6.70 4.25
N LEU A 64 1.22 7.19 5.14
CA LEU A 64 1.67 6.45 6.31
C LEU A 64 0.76 6.62 7.55
N THR A 65 -0.20 7.55 7.50
CA THR A 65 -1.06 7.89 8.67
C THR A 65 -2.53 7.59 8.45
N LYS A 66 -3.00 7.59 7.19
CA LYS A 66 -4.41 7.32 6.86
C LYS A 66 -4.60 5.87 6.47
N ASN A 67 -5.79 5.36 6.76
CA ASN A 67 -6.19 4.00 6.47
C ASN A 67 -7.13 3.93 5.26
N SER A 68 -7.53 2.70 4.92
CA SER A 68 -8.40 2.38 3.80
C SER A 68 -9.80 2.99 3.92
N TRP A 69 -10.29 3.31 5.13
CA TRP A 69 -11.54 4.07 5.28
C TRP A 69 -11.42 5.49 4.73
N ASN A 70 -10.31 6.18 5.02
CA ASN A 70 -10.06 7.50 4.46
C ASN A 70 -9.98 7.46 2.93
N TYR A 71 -9.30 6.42 2.40
CA TYR A 71 -9.23 6.18 0.96
C TYR A 71 -10.62 6.01 0.34
N ASN A 72 -11.44 5.09 0.86
CA ASN A 72 -12.76 4.81 0.30
C ASN A 72 -13.72 6.01 0.44
N LEU A 73 -13.64 6.76 1.54
CA LEU A 73 -14.43 7.97 1.72
C LEU A 73 -14.09 9.03 0.65
N LYS A 74 -12.80 9.22 0.35
CA LYS A 74 -12.38 10.14 -0.73
C LYS A 74 -12.88 9.70 -2.10
N VAL A 75 -12.79 8.40 -2.39
CA VAL A 75 -13.32 7.81 -3.63
C VAL A 75 -14.83 8.04 -3.74
N LEU A 76 -15.57 7.78 -2.67
CA LEU A 76 -17.01 8.00 -2.61
C LEU A 76 -17.38 9.48 -2.83
N LEU A 77 -16.57 10.40 -2.28
CA LEU A 77 -16.74 11.84 -2.47
C LEU A 77 -16.22 12.36 -3.82
N GLY A 78 -15.76 11.48 -4.72
CA GLY A 78 -15.25 11.86 -6.04
C GLY A 78 -13.97 12.72 -5.98
N GLN A 79 -13.17 12.62 -4.92
CA GLN A 79 -11.96 13.41 -4.77
C GLN A 79 -10.81 12.82 -5.59
N ASN A 80 -10.16 13.65 -6.41
CA ASN A 80 -9.08 13.22 -7.31
C ASN A 80 -7.71 13.09 -6.63
N ASN A 81 -7.52 13.68 -5.45
CA ASN A 81 -6.25 13.61 -4.69
C ASN A 81 -6.23 12.39 -3.75
N ILE A 82 -6.28 11.21 -4.36
CA ILE A 82 -6.28 9.94 -3.65
C ILE A 82 -4.83 9.61 -3.27
N SER A 83 -4.56 9.59 -1.97
CA SER A 83 -3.27 9.19 -1.40
C SER A 83 -3.12 7.66 -1.46
N GLU A 84 -1.92 7.18 -1.77
CA GLU A 84 -1.61 5.75 -1.67
C GLU A 84 -1.85 5.22 -0.24
N CYS A 85 -2.24 3.95 -0.14
CA CYS A 85 -2.45 3.25 1.12
C CYS A 85 -1.62 1.96 1.10
N PRO A 86 -0.45 1.93 1.77
CA PRO A 86 0.44 0.78 1.76
C PRO A 86 -0.22 -0.54 2.16
N CYS A 87 -1.09 -0.57 3.17
CA CYS A 87 -1.77 -1.82 3.55
C CYS A 87 -2.81 -2.28 2.52
N ARG A 88 -3.46 -1.35 1.82
CA ARG A 88 -4.34 -1.67 0.69
C ARG A 88 -3.55 -2.28 -0.48
N GLU A 89 -2.36 -1.73 -0.74
CA GLU A 89 -1.44 -2.23 -1.77
C GLU A 89 -0.87 -3.61 -1.40
N MET A 90 -0.48 -3.79 -0.14
CA MET A 90 -0.06 -5.09 0.39
C MET A 90 -1.17 -6.12 0.23
N ALA A 91 -2.39 -5.79 0.68
CA ALA A 91 -3.56 -6.65 0.52
C ALA A 91 -3.75 -7.05 -0.95
N PHE A 92 -3.60 -6.12 -1.90
CA PHE A 92 -3.79 -6.40 -3.33
C PHE A 92 -2.80 -7.45 -3.83
N ARG A 93 -1.56 -7.44 -3.32
CA ARG A 93 -0.51 -8.38 -3.72
C ARG A 93 -0.70 -9.78 -3.16
N ILE A 94 -1.16 -9.88 -1.91
CA ILE A 94 -1.29 -11.17 -1.23
C ILE A 94 -2.66 -11.83 -1.47
N PHE A 95 -3.70 -11.03 -1.73
CA PHE A 95 -5.09 -11.49 -1.87
C PHE A 95 -5.28 -12.61 -2.91
N PRO A 96 -4.64 -12.57 -4.10
CA PRO A 96 -4.78 -13.66 -5.08
C PRO A 96 -4.31 -15.02 -4.55
N SER A 97 -3.28 -15.02 -3.70
CA SER A 97 -2.69 -16.25 -3.15
C SER A 97 -3.37 -16.81 -1.90
N MET A 98 -4.33 -16.08 -1.33
CA MET A 98 -5.01 -16.48 -0.08
C MET A 98 -6.02 -17.60 -0.30
N ASP A 99 -6.22 -18.45 0.71
CA ASP A 99 -7.24 -19.51 0.69
C ASP A 99 -8.62 -18.97 1.11
N ILE A 100 -9.15 -18.04 0.31
CA ILE A 100 -10.51 -17.51 0.45
C ILE A 100 -11.37 -18.05 -0.69
N LYS A 101 -12.51 -18.68 -0.33
CA LYS A 101 -13.50 -19.17 -1.29
C LYS A 101 -14.30 -18.01 -1.89
N ASN A 102 -14.55 -18.05 -3.20
CA ASN A 102 -15.38 -17.06 -3.91
C ASN A 102 -14.97 -15.60 -3.68
N LYS A 103 -13.67 -15.33 -3.82
CA LYS A 103 -13.06 -14.00 -3.62
C LYS A 103 -13.85 -12.89 -4.33
N ASN A 104 -14.24 -11.88 -3.56
CA ASN A 104 -14.89 -10.69 -4.08
C ASN A 104 -14.25 -9.40 -3.52
N SER A 105 -14.78 -8.25 -3.92
CA SER A 105 -14.27 -6.94 -3.51
C SER A 105 -14.43 -6.65 -2.02
N LEU A 106 -15.47 -7.20 -1.37
CA LEU A 106 -15.65 -7.08 0.07
C LEU A 106 -14.57 -7.87 0.82
N ASP A 107 -14.25 -9.09 0.39
CA ASP A 107 -13.19 -9.90 1.01
C ASP A 107 -11.84 -9.18 0.94
N TYR A 108 -11.53 -8.57 -0.21
CA TYR A 108 -10.33 -7.75 -0.37
C TYR A 108 -10.29 -6.59 0.65
N PHE A 109 -11.43 -5.93 0.87
CA PHE A 109 -11.52 -4.86 1.86
C PHE A 109 -11.40 -5.39 3.29
N LEU A 110 -12.01 -6.53 3.60
CA LEU A 110 -11.88 -7.22 4.90
C LEU A 110 -10.43 -7.62 5.20
N VAL A 111 -9.69 -8.10 4.21
CA VAL A 111 -8.23 -8.37 4.32
C VAL A 111 -7.47 -7.08 4.56
N THR A 112 -7.79 -6.01 3.85
CA THR A 112 -7.16 -4.70 4.08
C THR A 112 -7.41 -4.20 5.51
N ARG A 113 -8.65 -4.30 6.02
CA ARG A 113 -8.98 -3.96 7.41
C ARG A 113 -8.24 -4.83 8.41
N TYR A 114 -8.13 -6.14 8.15
CA TYR A 114 -7.32 -7.03 8.99
C TYR A 114 -5.85 -6.57 9.06
N LEU A 115 -5.23 -6.21 7.95
CA LEU A 115 -3.86 -5.69 7.97
C LEU A 115 -3.76 -4.42 8.82
N GLU A 116 -4.67 -3.46 8.61
CA GLU A 116 -4.66 -2.16 9.31
C GLU A 116 -5.01 -2.24 10.80
N GLN A 117 -5.60 -3.35 11.26
CA GLN A 117 -5.85 -3.60 12.67
C GLN A 117 -4.66 -4.22 13.40
N ASN A 118 -3.73 -4.86 12.67
CA ASN A 118 -2.64 -5.62 13.26
C ASN A 118 -1.27 -5.01 12.95
N TYR A 119 -1.18 -4.14 11.93
CA TYR A 119 0.05 -3.58 11.40
C TYR A 119 -0.13 -2.12 11.02
N ASN A 120 0.98 -1.37 11.08
CA ASN A 120 1.02 0.02 10.65
C ASN A 120 1.19 0.12 9.13
N GLN A 121 0.84 1.28 8.55
CA GLN A 121 1.09 1.53 7.12
C GLN A 121 2.59 1.41 6.77
N THR A 122 3.48 1.76 7.71
CA THR A 122 4.93 1.57 7.54
C THR A 122 5.31 0.09 7.39
N ASP A 123 4.71 -0.80 8.18
CA ASP A 123 4.98 -2.24 8.10
C ASP A 123 4.55 -2.79 6.73
N CYS A 124 3.37 -2.37 6.28
CA CYS A 124 2.86 -2.71 4.95
C CYS A 124 3.74 -2.13 3.83
N LEU A 125 4.28 -0.92 4.00
CA LEU A 125 5.22 -0.31 3.05
C LEU A 125 6.53 -1.10 2.98
N ASN A 126 7.09 -1.46 4.13
CA ASN A 126 8.29 -2.30 4.23
C ASN A 126 8.07 -3.62 3.49
N PHE A 127 6.93 -4.28 3.74
CA PHE A 127 6.53 -5.50 3.04
C PHE A 127 6.51 -5.31 1.53
N ASN A 128 5.82 -4.25 1.06
CA ASN A 128 5.63 -3.99 -0.36
C ASN A 128 6.97 -3.87 -1.07
N PHE A 129 7.88 -3.01 -0.61
CA PHE A 129 9.17 -2.78 -1.28
C PHE A 129 10.14 -3.95 -1.12
N SER A 130 10.09 -4.69 -0.02
CA SER A 130 10.98 -5.84 0.20
C SER A 130 10.57 -7.07 -0.60
N ASN A 131 9.28 -7.22 -0.91
CA ASN A 131 8.75 -8.41 -1.61
C ASN A 131 8.40 -8.15 -3.08
N PHE A 132 8.43 -6.88 -3.53
CA PHE A 132 8.13 -6.52 -4.91
C PHE A 132 9.11 -7.14 -5.90
N ASP A 133 8.60 -7.62 -7.02
CA ASP A 133 9.42 -8.05 -8.16
C ASP A 133 9.65 -6.86 -9.11
N PHE A 134 10.87 -6.32 -9.07
CA PHE A 134 11.28 -5.22 -9.95
C PHE A 134 11.78 -5.68 -11.32
N LEU A 135 11.56 -6.95 -11.68
CA LEU A 135 12.07 -7.62 -12.88
C LEU A 135 13.60 -7.73 -12.89
N GLU A 136 14.13 -8.42 -13.90
CA GLU A 136 15.57 -8.63 -14.06
C GLU A 136 16.21 -9.28 -12.82
N ASN A 137 15.51 -10.24 -12.21
CA ASN A 137 15.90 -10.96 -10.98
C ASN A 137 16.10 -10.08 -9.72
N ARG A 138 15.54 -8.87 -9.72
CA ARG A 138 15.59 -7.93 -8.59
C ARG A 138 14.31 -8.00 -7.75
N LYS A 139 14.16 -9.09 -6.99
CA LYS A 139 13.11 -9.19 -5.98
C LYS A 139 13.53 -8.46 -4.71
N GLY A 140 12.80 -7.41 -4.35
CA GLY A 140 13.05 -6.55 -3.20
C GLY A 140 13.95 -5.34 -3.51
N ILE A 141 13.68 -4.26 -2.79
CA ILE A 141 14.37 -2.97 -2.94
C ILE A 141 15.88 -3.06 -2.71
N GLU A 142 16.35 -3.95 -1.84
CA GLU A 142 17.79 -4.16 -1.60
C GLU A 142 18.50 -4.59 -2.88
N LYS A 143 17.94 -5.59 -3.58
CA LYS A 143 18.48 -6.07 -4.86
C LYS A 143 18.40 -5.00 -5.95
N VAL A 144 17.36 -4.18 -5.95
CA VAL A 144 17.25 -3.05 -6.89
C VAL A 144 18.31 -2.00 -6.63
N SER A 145 18.47 -1.59 -5.37
CA SER A 145 19.45 -0.58 -4.95
C SER A 145 20.85 -0.99 -5.37
N LYS A 146 21.23 -2.24 -5.08
CA LYS A 146 22.53 -2.80 -5.48
C LYS A 146 22.66 -2.91 -7.00
N SER A 147 21.67 -3.47 -7.69
CA SER A 147 21.78 -3.68 -9.13
C SER A 147 21.76 -2.39 -9.95
N LEU A 148 21.04 -1.35 -9.51
CA LEU A 148 20.91 -0.12 -10.28
C LEU A 148 22.00 0.91 -9.97
N PHE A 149 22.49 0.94 -8.72
CA PHE A 149 23.33 2.03 -8.20
C PHE A 149 24.56 1.56 -7.41
N ASP A 150 24.70 0.25 -7.15
CA ASP A 150 25.73 -0.33 -6.30
C ASP A 150 25.80 0.29 -4.89
N LYS A 151 24.64 0.58 -4.31
CA LYS A 151 24.49 1.26 -3.01
C LYS A 151 23.56 0.54 -2.05
N ASP A 152 23.73 0.78 -0.75
CA ASP A 152 22.71 0.45 0.23
C ASP A 152 21.54 1.47 0.12
N ILE A 153 20.35 1.06 0.52
CA ILE A 153 19.12 1.87 0.38
C ILE A 153 19.26 3.22 1.12
N LYS A 154 19.96 3.22 2.27
CA LYS A 154 20.22 4.42 3.08
C LYS A 154 21.13 5.44 2.39
N ASP A 155 21.92 5.01 1.40
CA ASP A 155 22.89 5.83 0.68
C ASP A 155 22.36 6.31 -0.68
N LEU A 156 21.11 5.96 -1.01
CA LEU A 156 20.44 6.45 -2.20
C LEU A 156 20.14 7.95 -2.09
N THR A 157 20.47 8.67 -3.16
CA THR A 157 20.08 10.07 -3.35
C THR A 157 18.58 10.19 -3.63
N SER A 158 18.00 11.39 -3.47
CA SER A 158 16.59 11.63 -3.78
C SER A 158 16.22 11.29 -5.23
N LEU A 159 17.15 11.47 -6.18
CA LEU A 159 16.92 11.13 -7.59
C LEU A 159 16.90 9.60 -7.81
N GLU A 160 17.79 8.87 -7.15
CA GLU A 160 17.83 7.40 -7.22
C GLU A 160 16.60 6.78 -6.54
N ILE A 161 16.15 7.34 -5.41
CA ILE A 161 14.89 6.95 -4.78
C ILE A 161 13.72 7.21 -5.74
N ALA A 162 13.70 8.36 -6.43
CA ALA A 162 12.67 8.65 -7.42
C ALA A 162 12.63 7.62 -8.57
N GLU A 163 13.79 7.10 -8.99
CA GLU A 163 13.88 6.03 -10.00
C GLU A 163 13.34 4.69 -9.46
N VAL A 164 13.63 4.35 -8.20
CA VAL A 164 13.05 3.16 -7.54
C VAL A 164 11.53 3.28 -7.44
N ILE A 165 10.99 4.45 -7.05
CA ILE A 165 9.55 4.70 -7.00
C ILE A 165 8.92 4.63 -8.39
N ALA A 166 9.56 5.21 -9.42
CA ALA A 166 9.10 5.12 -10.80
C ALA A 166 9.03 3.65 -11.25
N LEU A 167 10.04 2.86 -10.94
CA LEU A 167 10.06 1.44 -11.27
C LEU A 167 9.01 0.65 -10.48
N TYR A 168 8.78 0.99 -9.20
CA TYR A 168 7.74 0.37 -8.36
C TYR A 168 6.33 0.62 -8.93
N GLU A 169 6.05 1.83 -9.43
CA GLU A 169 4.76 2.17 -10.03
C GLU A 169 4.46 1.30 -11.26
N ASN A 170 5.45 1.09 -12.13
CA ASN A 170 5.28 0.21 -13.28
C ASN A 170 6.61 -0.38 -13.75
N PRO A 171 6.96 -1.60 -13.32
CA PRO A 171 8.30 -2.14 -13.55
C PRO A 171 8.56 -2.47 -15.01
N VAL A 172 7.52 -2.73 -15.80
CA VAL A 172 7.65 -2.98 -17.25
C VAL A 172 7.85 -1.66 -17.99
N LYS A 173 6.95 -0.69 -17.79
CA LYS A 173 6.95 0.57 -18.56
C LYS A 173 8.08 1.51 -18.16
N ASN A 174 8.51 1.48 -16.90
CA ASN A 174 9.54 2.37 -16.37
C ASN A 174 10.89 1.63 -16.21
N ASN A 175 11.08 0.53 -16.94
CA ASN A 175 12.35 -0.19 -16.98
C ASN A 175 13.38 0.60 -17.80
N ARG A 176 14.50 1.01 -17.19
CA ARG A 176 15.54 1.81 -17.88
C ARG A 176 16.29 1.05 -18.98
N ILE A 177 16.32 -0.28 -18.94
CA ILE A 177 16.95 -1.12 -19.96
C ILE A 177 16.05 -1.21 -21.18
N ARG A 178 14.73 -1.35 -20.98
CA ARG A 178 13.75 -1.51 -22.07
C ARG A 178 13.25 -0.18 -22.64
N TYR A 179 13.03 0.81 -21.78
CA TYR A 179 12.42 2.10 -22.12
C TYR A 179 13.14 3.27 -21.41
N PRO A 180 14.40 3.56 -21.77
CA PRO A 180 15.25 4.53 -21.04
C PRO A 180 14.64 5.94 -20.96
N ASP A 181 14.11 6.47 -22.07
CA ASP A 181 13.53 7.83 -22.09
C ASP A 181 12.31 7.94 -21.18
N ARG A 182 11.47 6.90 -21.17
CA ARG A 182 10.29 6.84 -20.31
C ARG A 182 10.67 6.69 -18.85
N ALA A 183 11.63 5.83 -18.53
CA ALA A 183 12.14 5.66 -17.18
C ALA A 183 12.69 6.99 -16.65
N LEU A 184 13.53 7.67 -17.44
CA LEU A 184 14.09 8.98 -17.09
C LEU A 184 12.99 10.04 -16.87
N ALA A 185 12.02 10.12 -17.78
CA ALA A 185 10.91 11.06 -17.64
C ALA A 185 10.09 10.81 -16.37
N ARG A 186 9.84 9.54 -16.03
CA ARG A 186 9.08 9.19 -14.82
C ARG A 186 9.87 9.44 -13.54
N THR A 187 11.18 9.17 -13.54
CA THR A 187 12.09 9.53 -12.45
C THR A 187 12.10 11.03 -12.20
N LYS A 188 12.24 11.84 -13.26
CA LYS A 188 12.20 13.31 -13.16
C LYS A 188 10.89 13.80 -12.55
N TYR A 189 9.75 13.27 -13.00
CA TYR A 189 8.45 13.60 -12.42
C TYR A 189 8.39 13.37 -10.91
N PHE A 190 8.82 12.20 -10.42
CA PHE A 190 8.77 11.90 -8.98
C PHE A 190 9.76 12.77 -8.19
N HIS A 191 10.94 13.05 -8.74
CA HIS A 191 11.92 13.92 -8.12
C HIS A 191 11.43 15.37 -8.02
N GLU A 192 10.86 15.91 -9.11
CA GLU A 192 10.25 17.25 -9.12
C GLU A 192 9.05 17.36 -8.17
N LEU A 193 8.22 16.31 -8.11
CA LEU A 193 7.11 16.25 -7.15
C LEU A 193 7.61 16.27 -5.71
N TYR A 194 8.69 15.55 -5.41
CA TYR A 194 9.34 15.56 -4.11
C TYR A 194 9.83 16.96 -3.75
N LEU A 195 10.61 17.61 -4.63
CA LEU A 195 11.14 18.97 -4.39
C LEU A 195 10.00 20.00 -4.21
N LYS A 196 8.96 19.92 -5.05
CA LYS A 196 7.78 20.78 -4.95
C LYS A 196 7.03 20.63 -3.63
N ASN A 197 6.93 19.40 -3.11
CA ASN A 197 6.25 19.14 -1.84
C ASN A 197 7.13 19.46 -0.63
N LEU A 198 8.45 19.34 -0.76
CA LEU A 198 9.42 19.72 0.27
C LEU A 198 9.37 21.23 0.54
N ASN A 199 9.32 22.06 -0.51
CA ASN A 199 9.26 23.52 -0.40
C ASN A 199 7.91 24.09 0.09
N LYS A 200 6.91 23.22 0.29
CA LYS A 200 5.58 23.59 0.80
C LYS A 200 5.39 23.27 2.29
N LYS A 201 6.37 22.61 2.91
CA LYS A 201 6.43 22.43 4.37
C LYS A 201 7.09 23.65 4.99
#